data_AF-A0A8J4LNU2-F1
#
_entry.id   AF-A0A8J4LNU2-F1
#
_cell.length_a   1.000
_cell.length_b   1.000
_cell.length_c   1.000
_cell.angle_alpha   90.00
_cell.angle_beta   90.00
_cell.angle_gamma   90.00
#
_symmetry.space_group_name_H-M   'P 1'
#
loop_
_entity.id
_entity.type
_entity.pdbx_description
1 polymer ?
#
loop_
_entity_poly.entity_id
_entity_poly.type
_entity_poly.pdbx_seq_one_letter_code
_entity_poly.pdbx_strand_id
1 'polypeptide(L)'
;MVKPLYLPSLVGIALAVGWVVNANPWVSDYEISVNRVQTGSISNFPFRNCETNDGAYHLAPAWWPMGGNKYCFNIEVMNDCWSSCCTATLHKIEFNVSSSCLVAGASVTATLNGVPTRVGPSYDKPPFGPPGSAILRITQLGLDPVMAQGAVLCITLKPNRGRQGCTTLEQLCSSPGFPAGTCTAAIFDATCDCCPISQAAQARPPPPPPPPP
;
A
#
# COMPACT_ATOMS: atom_id res chain seq x y z
N MET A 1 5.25 -6.47 82.79
CA MET A 1 3.84 -6.84 83.05
C MET A 1 2.98 -5.58 82.89
N VAL A 2 1.82 -5.75 82.24
CA VAL A 2 0.66 -4.84 82.16
C VAL A 2 0.72 -3.61 81.22
N LYS A 3 -0.04 -3.74 80.12
CA LYS A 3 -0.81 -2.68 79.45
C LYS A 3 -2.23 -2.69 80.07
N PRO A 4 -2.94 -1.57 80.25
CA PRO A 4 -3.97 -1.13 79.27
C PRO A 4 -4.04 0.43 79.12
N LEU A 5 -4.23 1.02 77.93
CA LEU A 5 -5.48 1.27 77.15
C LEU A 5 -6.47 2.27 77.80
N TYR A 6 -6.65 3.47 77.21
CA TYR A 6 -7.87 3.85 76.47
C TYR A 6 -7.76 5.20 75.70
N LEU A 7 -8.39 5.20 74.52
CA LEU A 7 -8.57 6.23 73.46
C LEU A 7 -9.63 7.31 73.86
N PRO A 8 -9.94 8.40 73.09
CA PRO A 8 -10.14 8.38 71.63
C PRO A 8 -9.88 9.65 70.78
N SER A 9 -10.00 9.43 69.46
CA SER A 9 -10.44 10.36 68.40
C SER A 9 -9.57 11.56 68.01
N LEU A 10 -9.05 11.54 66.78
CA LEU A 10 -9.71 12.23 65.66
C LEU A 10 -9.17 11.78 64.30
N VAL A 11 -10.14 11.54 63.44
CA VAL A 11 -10.08 11.18 62.02
C VAL A 11 -9.49 12.34 61.21
N GLY A 12 -8.61 12.02 60.25
CA GLY A 12 -8.10 12.96 59.26
C GLY A 12 -7.63 12.22 58.01
N ILE A 13 -8.55 11.57 57.30
CA ILE A 13 -8.27 11.00 55.98
C ILE A 13 -8.27 12.16 54.98
N ALA A 14 -7.08 12.59 54.56
CA ALA A 14 -6.93 13.42 53.37
C ALA A 14 -7.15 12.53 52.14
N LEU A 15 -8.30 12.68 51.48
CA LEU A 15 -8.53 12.13 50.16
C LEU A 15 -7.61 12.86 49.17
N ALA A 16 -6.53 12.21 48.76
CA ALA A 16 -5.79 12.62 47.58
C ALA A 16 -6.68 12.31 46.36
N VAL A 17 -7.27 13.36 45.79
CA VAL A 17 -7.96 13.31 44.51
C VAL A 17 -6.90 13.05 43.45
N GLY A 18 -6.71 11.77 43.10
CA GLY A 18 -5.91 11.39 41.96
C GLY A 18 -6.60 11.89 40.71
N TRP A 19 -6.07 12.95 40.11
CA TRP A 19 -6.45 13.36 38.76
C TRP A 19 -6.05 12.25 37.82
N VAL A 20 -7.04 11.50 37.33
CA VAL A 20 -6.88 10.64 36.17
C VAL A 20 -6.60 11.58 35.01
N VAL A 21 -5.34 11.74 34.64
CA VAL A 21 -4.99 12.24 33.32
C VAL A 21 -5.56 11.25 32.33
N ASN A 22 -6.68 11.63 31.69
CA ASN A 22 -7.11 10.99 30.46
C ASN A 22 -5.94 11.16 29.47
N ALA A 23 -5.12 10.12 29.34
CA ALA A 23 -4.19 10.01 28.25
C ALA A 23 -5.04 9.96 26.98
N ASN A 24 -5.06 11.07 26.24
CA ASN A 24 -5.53 11.07 24.86
C ASN A 24 -4.74 9.97 24.13
N PRO A 25 -5.39 8.92 23.63
CA PRO A 25 -4.69 7.94 22.84
C PRO A 25 -4.45 8.60 21.49
N TRP A 26 -3.29 9.21 21.32
CA TRP A 26 -2.65 9.30 20.01
C TRP A 26 -2.28 7.87 19.63
N VAL A 27 -3.29 7.08 19.23
CA VAL A 27 -3.08 5.78 18.61
C VAL A 27 -2.34 6.09 17.32
N SER A 28 -1.11 5.61 17.27
CA SER A 28 -0.31 5.51 16.07
C SER A 28 -1.18 4.92 14.94
N ASP A 29 -1.53 5.75 13.96
CA ASP A 29 -2.32 5.35 12.78
C ASP A 29 -1.69 4.18 12.00
N TYR A 30 -0.43 3.84 12.30
CA TYR A 30 0.29 2.69 11.74
C TYR A 30 -0.19 1.33 12.25
N GLU A 31 -0.76 1.22 13.46
CA GLU A 31 -1.25 -0.08 13.97
C GLU A 31 -2.69 -0.39 13.52
N ILE A 32 -3.45 0.63 13.12
CA ILE A 32 -4.87 0.48 12.74
C ILE A 32 -5.03 -0.23 11.39
N SER A 33 -4.07 -0.09 10.46
CA SER A 33 -4.13 -0.74 9.14
C SER A 33 -3.79 -2.24 9.17
N VAL A 34 -3.04 -2.71 10.17
CA VAL A 34 -2.64 -4.13 10.29
C VAL A 34 -3.73 -4.99 10.96
N ASN A 35 -4.62 -4.40 11.76
CA ASN A 35 -5.64 -5.13 12.51
C ASN A 35 -7.05 -5.08 11.90
N ARG A 36 -7.23 -4.59 10.67
CA ARG A 36 -8.53 -4.69 10.00
C ARG A 36 -8.88 -6.16 9.77
N VAL A 37 -10.00 -6.60 10.35
CA VAL A 37 -10.60 -7.90 10.06
C VAL A 37 -11.03 -7.90 8.60
N GLN A 38 -10.46 -8.83 7.84
CA GLN A 38 -10.79 -9.04 6.43
C GLN A 38 -11.97 -10.00 6.36
N THR A 39 -13.08 -9.57 5.76
CA THR A 39 -14.32 -10.36 5.73
C THR A 39 -14.30 -11.48 4.68
N GLY A 40 -13.49 -11.33 3.63
CA GLY A 40 -13.49 -12.23 2.47
C GLY A 40 -14.76 -12.18 1.63
N SER A 41 -15.62 -11.18 1.80
CA SER A 41 -16.87 -11.05 1.04
C SER A 41 -16.64 -10.75 -0.45
N ILE A 42 -15.45 -10.30 -0.83
CA ILE A 42 -15.04 -10.06 -2.22
C ILE A 42 -13.72 -10.78 -2.44
N SER A 43 -13.76 -11.89 -3.17
CA SER A 43 -12.60 -12.76 -3.40
C SER A 43 -11.63 -12.23 -4.45
N ASN A 44 -12.11 -11.41 -5.38
CA ASN A 44 -11.32 -10.92 -6.50
C ASN A 44 -10.77 -9.52 -6.21
N PHE A 45 -9.52 -9.30 -6.62
CA PHE A 45 -8.91 -7.97 -6.65
C PHE A 45 -9.71 -7.07 -7.63
N PRO A 46 -10.04 -5.81 -7.28
CA PRO A 46 -9.47 -4.94 -6.25
C PRO A 46 -10.14 -5.00 -4.87
N PHE A 47 -10.82 -6.10 -4.54
CA PHE A 47 -11.42 -6.38 -3.24
C PHE A 47 -12.46 -5.32 -2.80
N ARG A 48 -13.18 -4.78 -3.77
CA ARG A 48 -14.27 -3.82 -3.56
C ARG A 48 -15.32 -3.99 -4.66
N ASN A 49 -16.54 -3.54 -4.36
CA ASN A 49 -17.63 -3.55 -5.34
C ASN A 49 -17.44 -2.39 -6.31
N CYS A 50 -16.84 -2.67 -7.46
CA CYS A 50 -16.69 -1.72 -8.54
C CYS A 50 -16.56 -2.46 -9.87
N GLU A 51 -17.04 -1.84 -10.94
CA GLU A 51 -16.88 -2.35 -12.29
C GLU A 51 -15.47 -1.98 -12.77
N THR A 52 -14.64 -2.97 -13.08
CA THR A 52 -13.32 -2.74 -13.69
C THR A 52 -13.52 -2.53 -15.19
N ASN A 53 -14.23 -1.45 -15.51
CA ASN A 53 -14.56 -1.08 -16.88
C ASN A 53 -13.28 -0.85 -17.69
N ASP A 54 -13.43 -0.98 -19.01
CA ASP A 54 -12.39 -0.59 -19.96
C ASP A 54 -11.89 0.82 -19.64
N GLY A 55 -10.59 1.08 -19.75
CA GLY A 55 -10.01 2.36 -19.40
C GLY A 55 -8.72 2.62 -20.14
N ALA A 56 -8.34 3.90 -20.24
CA ALA A 56 -7.22 4.27 -21.09
C ALA A 56 -5.89 3.78 -20.53
N TYR A 57 -5.70 3.75 -19.22
CA TYR A 57 -4.41 3.46 -18.63
C TYR A 57 -4.22 1.98 -18.31
N HIS A 58 -3.02 1.47 -18.55
CA HIS A 58 -2.58 0.15 -18.10
C HIS A 58 -1.07 0.14 -17.80
N LEU A 59 -0.62 -0.78 -16.96
CA LEU A 59 0.80 -1.10 -16.89
C LEU A 59 1.20 -1.87 -18.15
N ALA A 60 2.36 -1.53 -18.70
CA ALA A 60 2.99 -2.35 -19.72
C ALA A 60 3.17 -3.80 -19.20
N PRO A 61 3.11 -4.82 -20.07
CA PRO A 61 3.11 -6.23 -19.65
C PRO A 61 4.43 -6.69 -19.01
N ALA A 62 5.45 -5.83 -19.03
CA ALA A 62 6.76 -6.11 -18.50
C ALA A 62 7.23 -5.03 -17.52
N TRP A 63 7.92 -5.48 -16.48
CA TRP A 63 8.64 -4.66 -15.53
C TRP A 63 10.14 -4.92 -15.67
N TRP A 64 10.99 -4.05 -15.12
CA TRP A 64 12.43 -4.29 -15.10
C TRP A 64 13.06 -3.93 -13.75
N PRO A 65 14.06 -4.70 -13.30
CA PRO A 65 14.82 -4.38 -12.10
C PRO A 65 15.83 -3.26 -12.38
N MET A 66 16.02 -2.37 -11.42
CA MET A 66 17.07 -1.33 -11.44
C MET A 66 18.18 -1.56 -10.41
N GLY A 67 18.17 -2.71 -9.72
CA GLY A 67 19.04 -2.98 -8.57
C GLY A 67 18.56 -2.30 -7.28
N GLY A 68 19.16 -2.66 -6.14
CA GLY A 68 18.81 -2.06 -4.84
C GLY A 68 17.33 -2.21 -4.44
N ASN A 69 16.72 -3.35 -4.76
CA ASN A 69 15.28 -3.65 -4.57
C ASN A 69 14.34 -2.66 -5.29
N LYS A 70 14.81 -2.01 -6.36
CA LYS A 70 14.02 -1.09 -7.19
C LYS A 70 13.51 -1.79 -8.44
N TYR A 71 12.23 -1.63 -8.72
CA TYR A 71 11.50 -2.23 -9.84
C TYR A 71 10.66 -1.15 -10.51
N CYS A 72 10.64 -1.14 -11.84
CA CYS A 72 9.94 -0.12 -12.61
C CYS A 72 8.97 -0.72 -13.62
N PHE A 73 7.92 0.05 -13.87
CA PHE A 73 6.82 -0.26 -14.77
C PHE A 73 6.62 0.95 -15.69
N ASN A 74 6.34 0.69 -16.97
CA ASN A 74 5.81 1.72 -17.85
C ASN A 74 4.29 1.78 -17.69
N ILE A 75 3.76 2.99 -17.70
CA ILE A 75 2.33 3.25 -17.90
C ILE A 75 2.12 3.49 -19.39
N GLU A 76 1.13 2.79 -19.94
CA GLU A 76 0.72 2.89 -21.33
C GLU A 76 -0.74 3.36 -21.39
N VAL A 77 -1.11 3.96 -22.52
CA VAL A 77 -2.41 4.55 -22.77
C VAL A 77 -3.01 3.91 -24.04
N MET A 78 -4.17 3.29 -23.90
CA MET A 78 -5.01 2.81 -24.99
C MET A 78 -5.88 3.95 -25.53
N ASN A 79 -5.90 4.08 -26.85
CA ASN A 79 -6.71 5.08 -27.55
C ASN A 79 -8.10 4.56 -27.93
N ASP A 80 -8.31 3.24 -27.90
CA ASP A 80 -9.56 2.58 -28.28
C ASP A 80 -10.32 2.17 -27.01
N CYS A 81 -11.01 3.14 -26.41
CA CYS A 81 -11.64 3.02 -25.11
C CYS A 81 -12.87 3.93 -25.04
N TRP A 82 -13.99 3.45 -24.45
CA TRP A 82 -15.29 4.16 -24.48
C TRP A 82 -15.99 4.44 -23.13
N SER A 83 -15.41 4.03 -22.00
CA SER A 83 -15.98 4.31 -20.67
C SER A 83 -15.55 5.68 -20.10
N SER A 84 -16.08 6.05 -18.93
CA SER A 84 -15.61 7.21 -18.17
C SER A 84 -14.11 7.14 -17.81
N CYS A 85 -13.57 5.93 -17.65
CA CYS A 85 -12.16 5.70 -17.33
C CYS A 85 -11.19 6.01 -18.48
N CYS A 86 -11.67 6.31 -19.68
CA CYS A 86 -10.82 6.60 -20.84
C CYS A 86 -10.32 8.05 -20.86
N THR A 87 -11.08 8.97 -20.27
CA THR A 87 -10.75 10.40 -20.22
C THR A 87 -10.44 10.89 -18.82
N ALA A 88 -10.68 10.05 -17.81
CA ALA A 88 -10.40 10.35 -16.43
C ALA A 88 -8.90 10.54 -16.17
N THR A 89 -8.53 11.30 -15.15
CA THR A 89 -7.14 11.40 -14.68
C THR A 89 -6.76 10.15 -13.89
N LEU A 90 -5.63 9.52 -14.20
CA LEU A 90 -5.03 8.46 -13.40
C LEU A 90 -4.61 9.04 -12.03
N HIS A 91 -5.40 8.74 -11.00
CA HIS A 91 -5.21 9.28 -9.66
C HIS A 91 -4.47 8.31 -8.74
N LYS A 92 -4.75 7.01 -8.86
CA LYS A 92 -4.23 6.00 -7.97
C LYS A 92 -4.01 4.67 -8.68
N ILE A 93 -2.95 3.98 -8.29
CA ILE A 93 -2.70 2.58 -8.65
C ILE A 93 -2.66 1.78 -7.35
N GLU A 94 -3.36 0.65 -7.30
CA GLU A 94 -3.22 -0.35 -6.26
C GLU A 94 -2.64 -1.62 -6.87
N PHE A 95 -1.66 -2.23 -6.23
CA PHE A 95 -1.14 -3.55 -6.59
C PHE A 95 -1.72 -4.60 -5.66
N ASN A 96 -2.09 -5.75 -6.21
CA ASN A 96 -2.38 -6.95 -5.42
C ASN A 96 -1.05 -7.53 -4.94
N VAL A 97 -0.80 -7.50 -3.63
CA VAL A 97 0.50 -7.89 -3.04
C VAL A 97 0.33 -8.91 -1.94
N SER A 98 1.43 -9.60 -1.62
CA SER A 98 1.50 -10.56 -0.54
C SER A 98 1.34 -9.88 0.82
N SER A 99 0.46 -10.40 1.67
CA SER A 99 0.37 -9.95 3.07
C SER A 99 1.64 -10.22 3.88
N SER A 100 2.51 -11.13 3.41
CA SER A 100 3.83 -11.37 4.01
C SER A 100 4.76 -10.13 3.96
N CYS A 101 4.48 -9.18 3.06
CA CYS A 101 5.22 -7.92 2.97
C CYS A 101 4.83 -6.90 4.04
N LEU A 102 3.69 -7.10 4.72
CA LEU A 102 3.15 -6.19 5.73
C LEU A 102 3.84 -6.45 7.07
N VAL A 103 5.11 -6.08 7.14
CA VAL A 103 5.94 -6.22 8.34
C VAL A 103 6.18 -4.85 8.97
N ALA A 104 6.07 -4.77 10.30
CA ALA A 104 6.35 -3.54 11.03
C ALA A 104 7.74 -2.97 10.70
N GLY A 105 7.77 -1.69 10.31
CA GLY A 105 8.97 -0.97 9.92
C GLY A 105 9.51 -1.29 8.51
N ALA A 106 8.91 -2.21 7.77
CA ALA A 106 9.14 -2.35 6.34
C ALA A 106 8.34 -1.27 5.59
N SER A 107 8.84 -0.82 4.44
CA SER A 107 8.20 0.26 3.67
C SER A 107 8.46 0.11 2.18
N VAL A 108 7.73 0.91 1.40
CA VAL A 108 7.95 1.08 -0.03
C VAL A 108 8.05 2.57 -0.32
N THR A 109 8.98 2.96 -1.18
CA THR A 109 9.00 4.31 -1.76
C THR A 109 8.70 4.21 -3.26
N ALA A 110 8.08 5.24 -3.82
CA ALA A 110 7.83 5.30 -5.25
C ALA A 110 8.36 6.58 -5.88
N THR A 111 8.70 6.49 -7.16
CA THR A 111 9.00 7.64 -8.02
C THR A 111 8.19 7.54 -9.30
N LEU A 112 7.77 8.67 -9.83
CA LEU A 112 7.16 8.83 -11.14
C LEU A 112 8.10 9.67 -12.01
N ASN A 113 8.55 9.12 -13.13
CA ASN A 113 9.56 9.74 -14.01
C ASN A 113 10.82 10.19 -13.24
N GLY A 114 11.24 9.38 -12.26
CA GLY A 114 12.40 9.65 -11.40
C GLY A 114 12.16 10.63 -10.25
N VAL A 115 11.00 11.30 -10.19
CA VAL A 115 10.61 12.22 -9.11
C VAL A 115 9.84 11.46 -8.03
N PRO A 116 10.17 11.60 -6.73
CA PRO A 116 9.39 10.98 -5.66
C PRO A 116 7.90 11.32 -5.75
N THR A 117 7.02 10.33 -5.51
CA THR A 117 5.58 10.58 -5.47
C THR A 117 5.23 11.54 -4.33
N ARG A 118 4.23 12.41 -4.56
CA ARG A 118 3.80 13.42 -3.57
C ARG A 118 3.40 12.79 -2.24
N VAL A 119 2.74 11.64 -2.30
CA VAL A 119 2.41 10.80 -1.15
C VAL A 119 3.18 9.49 -1.27
N GLY A 120 3.78 9.06 -0.17
CA GLY A 120 4.49 7.79 -0.11
C GLY A 120 3.54 6.60 -0.30
N PRO A 121 3.97 5.51 -0.94
CA PRO A 121 3.18 4.29 -1.02
C PRO A 121 2.81 3.74 0.35
N SER A 122 1.62 3.16 0.47
CA SER A 122 1.15 2.51 1.71
C SER A 122 0.74 1.08 1.46
N TYR A 123 1.01 0.22 2.44
CA TYR A 123 0.40 -1.10 2.49
C TYR A 123 -0.90 -1.04 3.28
N ASP A 124 -1.91 -1.78 2.82
CA ASP A 124 -3.20 -1.89 3.50
C ASP A 124 -3.74 -3.32 3.43
N LYS A 125 -4.48 -3.71 4.47
CA LYS A 125 -5.35 -4.90 4.42
C LYS A 125 -6.72 -4.50 3.90
N PRO A 126 -7.15 -4.97 2.71
CA PRO A 126 -8.47 -4.63 2.17
C PRO A 126 -9.56 -5.25 3.06
N PRO A 127 -10.53 -4.45 3.56
CA PRO A 127 -11.52 -4.92 4.54
C PRO A 127 -12.45 -6.00 3.97
N PHE A 128 -12.78 -5.94 2.68
CA PHE A 128 -13.63 -6.93 2.02
C PHE A 128 -12.86 -8.06 1.33
N GLY A 129 -11.53 -7.94 1.25
CA GLY A 129 -10.68 -8.96 0.64
C GLY A 129 -10.60 -10.23 1.49
N PRO A 130 -10.14 -11.35 0.93
CA PRO A 130 -9.93 -12.57 1.68
C PRO A 130 -8.81 -12.40 2.72
N PRO A 131 -8.88 -13.08 3.88
CA PRO A 131 -7.77 -13.10 4.83
C PRO A 131 -6.45 -13.46 4.16
N GLY A 132 -5.40 -12.68 4.43
CA GLY A 132 -4.08 -12.86 3.83
C GLY A 132 -3.89 -12.14 2.49
N SER A 133 -4.91 -11.45 1.97
CA SER A 133 -4.72 -10.47 0.90
C SER A 133 -4.16 -9.15 1.45
N ALA A 134 -3.38 -8.46 0.62
CA ALA A 134 -2.91 -7.11 0.90
C ALA A 134 -2.86 -6.30 -0.40
N ILE A 135 -2.88 -4.97 -0.25
CA ILE A 135 -2.69 -4.04 -1.35
C ILE A 135 -1.51 -3.11 -1.08
N LEU A 136 -0.77 -2.78 -2.12
CA LEU A 136 0.18 -1.66 -2.12
C LEU A 136 -0.46 -0.52 -2.90
N ARG A 137 -0.70 0.61 -2.24
CA ARG A 137 -1.38 1.76 -2.80
C ARG A 137 -0.39 2.88 -3.11
N ILE A 138 -0.53 3.47 -4.29
CA ILE A 138 0.20 4.67 -4.73
C ILE A 138 -0.84 5.68 -5.20
N THR A 139 -0.99 6.79 -4.48
CA THR A 139 -2.05 7.79 -4.70
C THR A 139 -1.50 9.11 -5.22
N GLN A 140 -2.42 10.01 -5.59
CA GLN A 140 -2.12 11.37 -6.04
C GLN A 140 -1.12 11.41 -7.20
N LEU A 141 -1.26 10.47 -8.14
CA LEU A 141 -0.44 10.42 -9.36
C LEU A 141 -0.77 11.60 -10.29
N GLY A 142 -2.06 11.90 -10.43
CA GLY A 142 -2.53 13.10 -11.14
C GLY A 142 -2.14 13.13 -12.62
N LEU A 143 -2.04 11.96 -13.26
CA LEU A 143 -1.62 11.84 -14.65
C LEU A 143 -2.83 11.91 -15.59
N ASP A 144 -2.80 12.83 -16.54
CA ASP A 144 -3.73 12.81 -17.68
C ASP A 144 -3.22 11.84 -18.78
N PRO A 145 -3.99 11.56 -19.84
CA PRO A 145 -3.57 10.62 -20.89
C PRO A 145 -2.26 11.01 -21.58
N VAL A 146 -1.97 12.31 -21.70
CA VAL A 146 -0.75 12.79 -22.37
C VAL A 146 0.47 12.55 -21.48
N MET A 147 0.36 12.87 -20.20
CA MET A 147 1.45 12.68 -19.23
C MET A 147 1.64 11.22 -18.83
N ALA A 148 0.59 10.40 -18.88
CA ALA A 148 0.66 8.99 -18.52
C ALA A 148 1.39 8.14 -19.56
N GLN A 149 1.28 8.47 -20.85
CA GLN A 149 1.86 7.67 -21.91
C GLN A 149 3.39 7.61 -21.79
N GLY A 150 3.91 6.41 -21.50
CA GLY A 150 5.34 6.17 -21.31
C GLY A 150 5.88 6.64 -19.95
N ALA A 151 5.01 7.06 -19.02
CA ALA A 151 5.45 7.42 -17.69
C ALA A 151 6.04 6.21 -16.96
N VAL A 152 7.15 6.42 -16.26
CA VAL A 152 7.88 5.38 -15.55
C VAL A 152 7.56 5.45 -14.07
N LEU A 153 6.79 4.47 -13.58
CA LEU A 153 6.54 4.26 -12.17
C LEU A 153 7.57 3.27 -11.62
N CYS A 154 8.39 3.71 -10.67
CA CYS A 154 9.30 2.83 -9.96
C CYS A 154 8.91 2.71 -8.49
N ILE A 155 8.98 1.49 -7.95
CA ILE A 155 8.88 1.20 -6.52
C ILE A 155 10.22 0.70 -6.00
N THR A 156 10.54 1.00 -4.74
CA THR A 156 11.73 0.50 -4.05
C THR A 156 11.32 -0.14 -2.75
N LEU A 157 11.61 -1.44 -2.63
CA LEU A 157 11.21 -2.25 -1.47
C LEU A 157 12.26 -2.12 -0.37
N LYS A 158 11.82 -1.72 0.82
CA LYS A 158 12.68 -1.46 1.97
C LYS A 158 12.29 -2.41 3.09
N PRO A 159 13.06 -3.50 3.31
CA PRO A 159 12.81 -4.34 4.47
C PRO A 159 13.08 -3.55 5.75
N ASN A 160 12.53 -4.02 6.87
CA ASN A 160 12.77 -3.41 8.17
C ASN A 160 14.24 -3.63 8.64
N ARG A 161 14.60 -3.08 9.80
CA ARG A 161 15.95 -3.23 10.38
C ARG A 161 16.35 -4.70 10.64
N GLY A 162 15.36 -5.57 10.85
CA GLY A 162 15.54 -7.02 11.00
C GLY A 162 15.64 -7.79 9.67
N ARG A 163 15.72 -7.09 8.53
CA ARG A 163 15.70 -7.66 7.16
C ARG A 163 14.43 -8.45 6.84
N GLN A 164 13.33 -8.10 7.50
CA GLN A 164 12.02 -8.68 7.25
C GLN A 164 11.19 -7.78 6.34
N GLY A 165 10.23 -8.37 5.63
CA GLY A 165 9.46 -7.73 4.57
C GLY A 165 10.00 -8.13 3.18
N CYS A 166 9.27 -7.74 2.14
CA CYS A 166 9.61 -8.12 0.79
C CYS A 166 10.80 -7.31 0.26
N THR A 167 11.75 -7.99 -0.38
CA THR A 167 12.91 -7.38 -1.04
C THR A 167 12.89 -7.59 -2.55
N THR A 168 12.08 -8.52 -3.03
CA THR A 168 11.93 -8.79 -4.47
C THR A 168 10.50 -8.65 -4.95
N LEU A 169 10.32 -8.45 -6.25
CA LEU A 169 9.00 -8.34 -6.85
C LEU A 169 8.27 -9.68 -6.83
N GLU A 170 8.98 -10.79 -6.85
CA GLU A 170 8.41 -12.13 -6.73
C GLU A 170 7.80 -12.39 -5.35
N GLN A 171 8.42 -11.85 -4.30
CA GLN A 171 7.85 -11.86 -2.95
C GLN A 171 6.67 -10.90 -2.84
N LEU A 172 6.77 -9.72 -3.44
CA LEU A 172 5.73 -8.70 -3.41
C LEU A 172 4.47 -9.14 -4.16
N CYS A 173 4.62 -9.55 -5.42
CA CYS A 173 3.57 -9.90 -6.35
C CYS A 173 3.43 -11.42 -6.43
N SER A 174 2.86 -12.02 -5.38
CA SER A 174 2.68 -13.46 -5.23
C SER A 174 1.20 -13.86 -5.21
N SER A 175 0.36 -13.17 -5.99
CA SER A 175 -1.09 -13.41 -5.99
C SER A 175 -1.41 -14.85 -6.47
N PRO A 176 -2.33 -15.56 -5.81
CA PRO A 176 -2.75 -16.89 -6.25
C PRO A 176 -3.23 -16.91 -7.70
N GLY A 177 -2.89 -17.95 -8.44
CA GLY A 177 -3.27 -18.12 -9.84
C GLY A 177 -2.30 -17.50 -10.86
N PHE A 178 -1.26 -16.79 -10.42
CA PHE A 178 -0.23 -16.23 -11.29
C PHE A 178 1.18 -16.68 -10.86
N PRO A 179 2.15 -16.76 -11.80
CA PRO A 179 3.56 -16.94 -11.44
C PRO A 179 4.05 -15.82 -10.53
N ALA A 180 4.93 -16.15 -9.58
CA ALA A 180 5.54 -15.17 -8.70
C ALA A 180 6.25 -14.08 -9.53
N GLY A 181 6.02 -12.80 -9.18
CA GLY A 181 6.52 -11.64 -9.92
C GLY A 181 5.53 -11.10 -10.94
N THR A 182 4.36 -11.74 -11.09
CA THR A 182 3.23 -11.19 -11.84
C THR A 182 2.47 -10.19 -10.99
N CYS A 183 2.69 -8.91 -11.25
CA CYS A 183 2.00 -7.83 -10.54
C CYS A 183 0.69 -7.49 -11.23
N THR A 184 -0.41 -7.77 -10.53
CA THR A 184 -1.75 -7.31 -10.93
C THR A 184 -2.01 -5.95 -10.30
N ALA A 185 -2.40 -4.96 -11.12
CA ALA A 185 -2.62 -3.59 -10.69
C ALA A 185 -3.99 -3.07 -11.12
N ALA A 186 -4.70 -2.45 -10.19
CA ALA A 186 -5.98 -1.78 -10.43
C ALA A 186 -5.74 -0.28 -10.49
N ILE A 187 -6.38 0.34 -11.47
CA ILE A 187 -6.26 1.77 -11.75
C ILE A 187 -7.53 2.47 -11.28
N PHE A 188 -7.36 3.68 -10.74
CA PHE A 188 -8.45 4.47 -10.21
C PHE A 188 -8.34 5.91 -10.66
N ASP A 189 -9.48 6.49 -10.94
CA ASP A 189 -9.61 7.92 -11.21
C ASP A 189 -9.72 8.76 -9.93
N ALA A 190 -9.92 10.06 -10.11
CA ALA A 190 -10.06 11.02 -9.03
C ALA A 190 -11.35 10.86 -8.22
N THR A 191 -12.42 10.27 -8.77
CA THR A 191 -13.65 9.93 -8.04
C THR A 191 -13.54 8.60 -7.29
N CYS A 192 -12.37 7.93 -7.41
CA CYS A 192 -12.11 6.60 -6.87
C CYS A 192 -13.00 5.51 -7.49
N ASP A 193 -13.45 5.71 -8.72
CA ASP A 193 -14.06 4.66 -9.52
C ASP A 193 -12.97 3.69 -9.99
N CYS A 194 -13.33 2.41 -10.07
CA CYS A 194 -12.39 1.41 -10.59
C CYS A 194 -12.34 1.53 -12.09
N CYS A 195 -11.13 1.69 -12.57
CA CYS A 195 -10.79 1.57 -13.97
C CYS A 195 -10.11 0.19 -14.16
N PRO A 196 -9.49 -0.11 -15.31
CA PRO A 196 -9.18 -1.48 -15.66
C PRO A 196 -8.11 -2.05 -14.73
N ILE A 197 -8.07 -3.37 -14.70
CA ILE A 197 -6.97 -4.11 -14.10
C ILE A 197 -5.96 -4.43 -15.21
N SER A 198 -4.69 -4.22 -14.93
CA SER A 198 -3.58 -4.61 -15.80
C SER A 198 -2.63 -5.56 -15.09
N GLN A 199 -1.82 -6.28 -15.86
CA GLN A 199 -0.83 -7.22 -15.35
C GLN A 199 0.54 -6.95 -15.95
N ALA A 200 1.57 -6.94 -15.10
CA ALA A 200 2.96 -6.93 -15.50
C ALA A 200 3.62 -8.24 -15.04
N ALA A 201 3.91 -9.15 -15.99
CA ALA A 201 4.30 -10.52 -15.69
C ALA A 201 5.74 -10.87 -16.11
N GLN A 202 6.34 -10.09 -17.01
CA GLN A 202 7.64 -10.41 -17.58
C GLN A 202 8.72 -9.47 -17.06
N ALA A 203 9.73 -10.01 -16.41
CA ALA A 203 10.96 -9.27 -16.17
C ALA A 203 11.68 -9.04 -17.51
N ARG A 204 11.83 -7.79 -17.93
CA ARG A 204 12.79 -7.46 -19.01
C ARG A 204 14.19 -7.34 -18.41
N PRO A 205 15.22 -7.77 -19.15
CA PRO A 205 16.59 -7.41 -18.80
C PRO A 205 16.71 -5.90 -18.65
N PRO A 206 17.51 -5.40 -17.70
CA PRO A 206 17.75 -3.96 -17.58
C PRO A 206 18.27 -3.41 -18.93
N PRO A 207 17.92 -2.16 -19.30
CA PRO A 207 18.45 -1.53 -20.50
C PRO A 207 19.99 -1.58 -20.49
N PRO A 208 20.64 -1.79 -21.65
CA PRO A 208 22.10 -1.71 -21.72
C PRO A 208 22.58 -0.33 -21.24
N PRO A 209 23.75 -0.25 -20.57
CA PRO A 209 24.32 1.03 -20.17
C PRO A 209 24.45 1.96 -21.39
N PRO A 210 24.23 3.28 -21.23
CA PRO A 210 24.52 4.22 -22.30
C PRO A 210 26.01 4.10 -22.70
N PRO A 211 26.34 4.21 -24.00
CA PRO A 211 27.73 4.20 -24.44
C PRO A 211 28.51 5.33 -23.74
N PRO A 212 29.79 5.10 -23.41
CA PRO A 212 30.62 6.14 -22.81
C PRO A 212 30.75 7.37 -23.74
N PRO A 213 30.92 8.58 -23.18
CA PRO A 213 31.08 9.83 -23.95
C PRO A 213 32.29 9.82 -24.89
#